data_AF-A0A9N9FNY4-F1
#
_entry.id   AF-A0A9N9FNY4-F1
#
_cell.length_a   1.000
_cell.length_b   1.000
_cell.length_c   1.000
_cell.angle_alpha   90.00
_cell.angle_beta   90.00
_cell.angle_gamma   90.00
#
_symmetry.space_group_name_H-M   'P 1'
#
loop_
_entity.id
_entity.type
_entity.pdbx_description
1 polymer ?
#
loop_
_entity_poly.entity_id
_entity_poly.type
_entity_poly.pdbx_seq_one_letter_code
_entity_poly.pdbx_strand_id
1 'polypeptide(L)' 'MSTDSSTQPQKQPTVLLCIGMAGSGKTTFMQRLNAHLHGVKKSPYVLNLDPAVTQLPFTANIDIRDTVNYKEVMKQ' A
#
# COMPACT_ATOMS: atom_id res chain seq x y z
N MET A 1 30.54 -28.29 23.12
CA MET A 1 30.87 -27.03 22.43
C MET A 1 29.60 -26.59 21.71
N SER A 2 28.75 -25.85 22.42
CA SER A 2 27.41 -25.48 21.97
C SER A 2 27.54 -24.24 21.09
N THR A 3 27.27 -24.38 19.80
CA THR A 3 27.27 -23.26 18.87
C THR A 3 25.98 -22.47 19.05
N ASP A 4 26.09 -21.31 19.69
CA ASP A 4 25.06 -20.26 19.70
C ASP A 4 24.86 -19.76 18.26
N SER A 5 23.72 -20.10 17.67
CA SER A 5 23.31 -19.55 16.37
C SER A 5 22.89 -18.08 16.59
N SER A 6 23.80 -17.16 16.31
CA SER A 6 23.53 -15.72 16.34
C SER A 6 22.47 -15.36 15.29
N THR A 7 21.23 -15.19 15.75
CA THR A 7 20.11 -14.71 14.93
C THR A 7 20.39 -13.27 14.50
N GLN A 8 20.93 -13.08 13.28
CA GLN A 8 21.06 -11.77 12.67
C GLN A 8 19.66 -11.13 12.57
N PRO A 9 19.45 -9.89 13.08
CA PRO A 9 18.13 -9.27 13.04
C PRO A 9 17.71 -9.08 11.57
N GLN A 10 16.66 -9.78 11.15
CA GLN A 10 16.08 -9.59 9.82
C GLN A 10 15.61 -8.15 9.67
N LYS A 11 16.09 -7.49 8.62
CA LYS A 11 15.71 -6.11 8.30
C LYS A 11 14.22 -6.06 7.98
N GLN A 12 13.45 -5.38 8.83
CA GLN A 12 12.03 -5.19 8.62
C GLN A 12 11.76 -4.25 7.43
N PRO A 13 10.68 -4.47 6.66
CA PRO A 13 10.31 -3.58 5.57
C PRO A 13 9.86 -2.22 6.10
N THR A 14 10.20 -1.15 5.40
CA THR A 14 9.68 0.19 5.71
C THR A 14 8.23 0.29 5.23
N VAL A 15 7.32 0.61 6.16
CA VAL A 15 5.90 0.82 5.86
C VAL A 15 5.62 2.32 5.76
N LEU A 16 4.91 2.73 4.71
CA LEU A 16 4.50 4.11 4.50
C LEU A 16 2.97 4.19 4.44
N LEU A 17 2.38 4.92 5.39
CA LEU A 17 0.94 5.14 5.46
C LEU A 17 0.61 6.57 5.05
N CYS A 18 -0.14 6.73 3.95
CA CYS A 18 -0.57 8.04 3.47
C CYS A 18 -1.92 8.44 4.08
N ILE A 19 -1.89 9.45 4.96
CA ILE A 19 -3.08 10.01 5.63
C ILE A 19 -3.26 11.45 5.19
N GLY A 20 -4.51 11.91 5.11
CA GLY A 20 -4.87 13.26 4.68
C GLY A 20 -6.35 13.38 4.34
N MET A 21 -6.84 14.62 4.28
CA MET A 21 -8.25 14.91 3.97
C MET A 21 -8.66 14.41 2.58
N ALA A 22 -9.96 14.29 2.33
CA ALA A 22 -10.47 14.07 0.97
C ALA A 22 -9.97 15.19 0.04
N GLY A 23 -9.56 14.84 -1.18
CA GLY A 23 -9.00 15.81 -2.12
C GLY A 23 -7.56 16.29 -1.83
N SER A 24 -6.91 15.87 -0.74
CA SER A 24 -5.53 16.28 -0.42
C SER A 24 -4.45 15.68 -1.32
N GLY A 25 -4.82 14.92 -2.36
CA GLY A 25 -3.89 14.34 -3.33
C GLY A 25 -3.19 13.04 -2.93
N LYS A 26 -3.67 12.31 -1.91
CA LYS A 26 -3.08 11.02 -1.45
C LYS A 26 -2.86 10.03 -2.60
N THR A 27 -3.87 9.81 -3.43
CA THR A 27 -3.79 8.89 -4.58
C THR A 27 -2.78 9.36 -5.62
N THR A 28 -2.74 10.67 -5.90
CA THR A 28 -1.76 11.28 -6.81
C THR A 28 -0.33 11.12 -6.31
N PHE A 29 -0.13 11.31 -5.00
CA PHE A 29 1.15 11.08 -4.36
C PHE A 29 1.59 9.61 -4.47
N MET A 30 0.67 8.66 -4.21
CA MET A 30 0.94 7.24 -4.36
C MET A 30 1.29 6.84 -5.80
N GLN A 31 0.61 7.42 -6.78
CA GLN A 31 0.92 7.21 -8.20
C GLN A 31 2.36 7.63 -8.53
N ARG A 32 2.78 8.83 -8.10
CA ARG A 32 4.14 9.33 -8.37
C ARG A 32 5.20 8.54 -7.61
N LEU A 33 4.93 8.17 -6.36
CA LEU A 33 5.84 7.36 -5.56
C LEU A 33 6.05 5.98 -6.21
N ASN A 34 4.96 5.32 -6.62
CA ASN A 34 5.04 4.02 -7.26
C ASN A 34 5.84 4.09 -8.58
N ALA A 35 5.53 5.06 -9.45
CA ALA A 35 6.27 5.26 -10.70
C ALA A 35 7.77 5.52 -10.46
N HIS A 36 8.11 6.32 -9.45
CA HIS A 36 9.50 6.58 -9.08
C HIS A 36 10.23 5.32 -8.60
N LEU A 37 9.58 4.55 -7.71
CA LEU A 37 10.12 3.32 -7.14
C LEU A 37 10.32 2.22 -8.19
N HIS A 38 9.40 2.10 -9.15
CA HIS A 38 9.57 1.25 -10.32
C HIS A 38 10.77 1.68 -11.18
N GLY A 39 10.99 2.98 -11.38
CA GLY A 39 12.13 3.52 -12.12
C GLY A 39 13.49 3.17 -11.50
N VAL A 40 13.56 3.03 -10.17
CA VAL A 40 14.78 2.62 -9.44
C VAL A 40 14.84 1.12 -9.13
N LYS A 41 14.02 0.30 -9.81
CA LYS A 41 13.93 -1.17 -9.65
C LYS A 41 13.59 -1.63 -8.22
N LYS A 42 12.83 -0.82 -7.47
CA LYS A 42 12.33 -1.16 -6.12
C LYS A 42 10.81 -1.21 -6.12
N SER A 43 10.22 -2.23 -6.75
CA SER A 43 8.76 -2.38 -6.80
C SER A 43 8.18 -2.43 -5.37
N PRO A 44 7.34 -1.47 -4.97
CA PRO A 44 6.73 -1.49 -3.64
C PRO A 44 5.62 -2.53 -3.55
N TYR A 45 5.29 -2.94 -2.33
CA TYR A 45 4.08 -3.69 -2.03
C TYR A 45 2.97 -2.70 -1.65
N VAL A 46 1.95 -2.59 -2.50
CA VAL A 46 0.92 -1.54 -2.41
C VAL A 46 -0.38 -2.11 -1.87
N LEU A 47 -0.94 -1.43 -0.87
CA LEU A 47 -2.21 -1.76 -0.24
C LEU A 47 -3.18 -0.59 -0.41
N ASN A 48 -4.33 -0.82 -1.06
CA ASN A 48 -5.41 0.16 -1.12
C ASN A 48 -6.43 -0.11 -0.01
N LEU A 49 -6.60 0.86 0.88
CA LEU A 49 -7.58 0.82 1.97
C LEU A 49 -8.76 1.78 1.76
N ASP A 50 -8.78 2.52 0.64
CA ASP A 50 -9.87 3.46 0.35
C ASP A 50 -10.92 2.77 -0.54
N PRO A 51 -12.11 2.43 -0.02
CA PRO A 51 -13.15 1.77 -0.78
C PRO A 51 -13.86 2.71 -1.77
N ALA A 52 -13.72 4.04 -1.60
CA ALA A 52 -14.43 5.04 -2.39
C ALA A 52 -13.65 5.46 -3.66
N VAL A 53 -12.42 4.97 -3.86
CA VAL A 53 -11.65 5.24 -5.07
C VAL A 53 -12.25 4.48 -6.26
N THR A 54 -12.66 5.22 -7.30
CA THR A 54 -13.27 4.63 -8.51
C THR A 54 -12.25 3.84 -9.35
N GLN A 55 -11.04 4.38 -9.53
CA GLN A 55 -9.98 3.76 -10.32
C GLN A 55 -8.62 4.08 -9.71
N LEU A 56 -7.83 3.04 -9.44
CA LEU A 56 -6.45 3.20 -9.01
C LEU A 56 -5.56 3.33 -10.26
N PRO A 57 -4.74 4.39 -10.39
CA PRO A 57 -3.83 4.57 -11.51
C PRO A 57 -2.54 3.73 -11.38
N PHE A 58 -2.53 2.75 -10.48
CA PHE A 58 -1.42 1.85 -10.21
C PHE A 58 -1.93 0.48 -9.76
N THR A 59 -1.12 -0.55 -9.92
CA THR A 59 -1.44 -1.90 -9.45
C THR A 59 -1.30 -1.96 -7.93
N ALA A 60 -2.37 -2.31 -7.24
CA ALA A 60 -2.35 -2.66 -5.82
C ALA A 60 -2.17 -4.17 -5.67
N ASN A 61 -1.37 -4.60 -4.68
CA ASN A 61 -1.22 -6.01 -4.34
C ASN A 61 -2.43 -6.51 -3.53
N ILE A 62 -3.01 -5.65 -2.71
CA ILE A 62 -4.23 -5.89 -1.95
C ILE A 62 -5.12 -4.66 -2.10
N ASP A 63 -6.39 -4.87 -2.41
CA ASP A 63 -7.39 -3.82 -2.53
C ASP A 63 -8.64 -4.17 -1.73
N ILE A 64 -9.06 -3.29 -0.81
CA ILE A 64 -10.27 -3.48 -0.02
C ILE A 64 -11.54 -3.56 -0.89
N ARG A 65 -11.52 -2.98 -2.10
CA ARG A 65 -12.65 -3.03 -3.04
C ARG A 65 -12.95 -4.46 -3.53
N ASP A 66 -11.98 -5.37 -3.46
CA ASP A 66 -12.16 -6.78 -3.82
C ASP A 66 -12.95 -7.56 -2.76
N THR A 67 -12.96 -7.07 -1.52
CA THR A 67 -13.62 -7.71 -0.38
C THR A 67 -14.85 -6.95 0.11
N VAL A 68 -14.94 -5.64 -0.14
CA VAL A 68 -16.01 -4.77 0.33
C VAL A 68 -16.69 -4.07 -0.84
N ASN A 69 -17.94 -4.42 -1.11
CA ASN A 69 -18.75 -3.73 -2.10
C ASN A 69 -19.29 -2.42 -1.52
N TYR A 70 -18.55 -1.32 -1.75
CA TYR A 70 -18.86 0.02 -1.22
C TYR A 70 -20.32 0.46 -1.47
N LYS A 71 -20.92 0.07 -2.59
CA LYS A 71 -22.31 0.41 -2.96
C LYS A 71 -23.36 -0.26 -2.06
N GLU A 72 -23.04 -1.42 -1.48
CA GLU A 72 -23.94 -2.11 -0.55
C GLU A 72 -23.78 -1.59 0.89
N VAL A 73 -22.56 -1.20 1.26
CA VAL A 73 -22.27 -0.65 2.60
C VAL A 73 -22.87 0.75 2.81
N MET A 74 -22.96 1.58 1.78
CA MET A 74 -23.59 2.92 1.88
C MET A 74 -25.14 2.92 1.92
N LYS A 75 -25.79 1.75 1.83
CA LYS A 75 -27.26 1.62 1.91
C LYS A 75 -27.78 1.23 3.31
N GLN A 76 -26.88 0.97 4.26
CA GLN A 76 -27.19 0.85 5.69
C GLN A 76 -26.80 2.12 6.41
#